data_AF-A0A7X0L5B6-F1
#
_entry.id   AF-A0A7X0L5B6-F1
#
_cell.length_a   1.000
_cell.length_b   1.000
_cell.length_c   1.000
_cell.angle_alpha   90.00
_cell.angle_beta   90.00
_cell.angle_gamma   90.00
#
_symmetry.space_group_name_H-M   'P 1'
#
loop_
_entity.id
_entity.type
_entity.pdbx_description
1 polymer ?
#
loop_
_entity_poly.entity_id
_entity_poly.type
_entity_poly.pdbx_seq_one_letter_code
_entity_poly.pdbx_strand_id
1 'polypeptide(L)'
;MADQDQDPWDEFDRLKPAGHDRVQGYPGGEPLGFGIRTGVRSARVAFGFAVYALVLGTVLVLVGAIDFIGKGELLWLGLMALIEAAFIYGFIQLAHQARNRRST
;
A
#
# COMPACT_ATOMS: atom_id res chain seq x y z
N MET A 1 -21.76 -53.40 10.68
CA MET A 1 -22.74 -52.48 11.28
C MET A 1 -21.98 -51.22 11.62
N ALA A 2 -22.38 -50.12 10.99
CA ALA A 2 -21.62 -48.88 10.85
C ALA A 2 -21.75 -48.00 12.09
N ASP A 3 -20.63 -47.41 12.50
CA ASP A 3 -20.58 -46.31 13.49
C ASP A 3 -19.92 -45.10 12.78
N GLN A 4 -20.42 -44.79 11.57
CA GLN A 4 -19.92 -43.72 10.68
C GLN A 4 -20.96 -42.62 10.43
N ASP A 5 -22.07 -42.59 11.17
CA ASP A 5 -23.16 -41.62 10.99
C ASP A 5 -23.10 -40.48 12.02
N GLN A 6 -21.98 -40.29 12.72
CA GLN A 6 -21.81 -39.11 13.57
C GLN A 6 -21.34 -37.95 12.70
N ASP A 7 -22.29 -37.10 12.31
CA ASP A 7 -22.00 -35.89 11.55
C ASP A 7 -20.98 -35.05 12.36
N PRO A 8 -19.78 -34.77 11.82
CA PRO A 8 -18.78 -33.96 12.50
C PRO A 8 -19.31 -32.59 12.93
N TRP A 9 -20.41 -32.13 12.32
CA TRP A 9 -21.05 -30.86 12.59
C TRP A 9 -21.99 -30.88 13.81
N ASP A 10 -22.44 -32.04 14.29
CA ASP A 10 -23.31 -32.16 15.48
C ASP A 10 -22.61 -31.64 16.76
N GLU A 11 -21.29 -31.74 16.81
CA GLU A 11 -20.48 -31.25 17.93
C GLU A 11 -20.39 -29.71 17.92
N PHE A 12 -20.40 -29.09 16.73
CA PHE A 12 -20.41 -27.64 16.55
C PHE A 12 -21.76 -27.00 16.83
N ASP A 13 -22.86 -27.66 16.45
CA ASP A 13 -24.22 -27.17 16.70
C ASP A 13 -24.58 -27.17 18.21
N ARG A 14 -23.90 -28.01 18.99
CA ARG A 14 -24.01 -28.02 20.47
C ARG A 14 -23.14 -26.98 21.14
N LEU A 15 -22.22 -26.32 20.42
CA LEU A 15 -21.45 -25.23 21.00
C LEU A 15 -22.39 -24.07 21.27
N LYS A 16 -22.44 -23.66 22.55
CA LYS A 16 -23.16 -22.47 22.98
C LYS A 16 -22.64 -21.28 22.15
N PRO A 17 -23.51 -20.42 21.60
CA PRO A 17 -23.08 -19.30 20.77
C PRO A 17 -21.97 -18.56 21.50
N ALA A 18 -20.82 -18.38 20.82
CA ALA A 18 -19.66 -17.69 21.37
C ALA A 18 -20.16 -16.41 22.03
N GLY A 19 -20.08 -16.38 23.36
CA GLY A 19 -20.55 -15.25 24.14
C GLY A 19 -19.92 -13.98 23.58
N HIS A 20 -20.62 -12.85 23.73
CA HIS A 20 -20.15 -11.52 23.33
C HIS A 20 -18.63 -11.44 23.46
N ASP A 21 -17.96 -11.25 22.31
CA ASP A 21 -16.51 -11.12 22.17
C ASP A 21 -16.05 -9.83 22.86
N ARG A 22 -16.20 -9.81 24.18
CA ARG A 22 -15.83 -8.74 25.10
C ARG A 22 -14.81 -9.35 26.02
N VAL A 23 -13.55 -9.23 25.60
CA VAL A 23 -12.42 -9.31 26.52
C VAL A 23 -12.73 -8.37 27.69
N GLN A 24 -12.90 -8.93 28.89
CA GLN A 24 -13.24 -8.14 30.08
C GLN A 24 -12.13 -7.11 30.31
N GLY A 25 -12.48 -5.82 30.23
CA GLY A 25 -11.55 -4.71 30.45
C GLY A 25 -11.49 -3.66 29.34
N TYR A 26 -12.11 -3.88 28.18
CA TYR A 26 -12.11 -2.89 27.10
C TYR A 26 -13.46 -2.12 27.03
N PRO A 27 -13.50 -0.83 27.39
CA PRO A 27 -14.70 -0.02 27.20
C PRO A 27 -14.85 0.32 25.72
N GLY A 28 -15.81 -0.32 25.05
CA GLY A 28 -16.34 0.15 23.77
C GLY A 28 -15.45 -0.06 22.55
N GLY A 29 -15.61 -1.21 21.90
CA GLY A 29 -16.16 -1.22 20.54
C GLY A 29 -15.35 -0.64 19.38
N GLU A 30 -14.03 -0.69 19.38
CA GLU A 30 -13.30 -0.79 18.11
C GLU A 30 -12.93 -2.25 17.87
N PRO A 31 -13.28 -2.85 16.71
CA PRO A 31 -12.78 -4.18 16.40
C PRO A 31 -11.26 -4.10 16.47
N LEU A 32 -10.64 -4.97 17.28
CA LEU A 32 -9.24 -5.29 17.18
C LEU A 32 -9.05 -5.98 15.82
N GLY A 33 -9.03 -5.15 14.77
CA GLY A 33 -8.74 -5.58 13.41
C GLY A 33 -7.49 -6.44 13.49
N PHE A 34 -7.55 -7.61 12.87
CA PHE A 34 -6.48 -8.59 12.78
C PHE A 34 -5.12 -7.91 12.98
N GLY A 35 -4.41 -8.32 14.03
CA GLY A 35 -3.13 -7.79 14.46
C GLY A 35 -1.99 -7.98 13.45
N ILE A 36 -2.22 -7.72 12.16
CA ILE A 36 -1.17 -7.22 11.32
C ILE A 36 -0.85 -5.83 11.86
N ARG A 37 0.26 -5.75 12.59
CA ARG A 37 0.92 -4.48 12.88
C ARG A 37 1.44 -3.83 11.58
N THR A 38 0.63 -3.62 10.54
CA THR A 38 1.02 -2.83 9.36
C THR A 38 1.20 -1.34 9.69
N GLY A 39 1.08 -0.96 10.96
CA GLY A 39 1.61 0.29 11.53
C GLY A 39 3.13 0.31 11.74
N VAL A 40 3.91 -0.69 11.32
CA VAL A 40 5.39 -0.58 11.33
C VAL A 40 5.86 0.37 10.24
N ARG A 41 6.24 1.61 10.58
CA ARG A 41 7.11 2.50 9.75
C ARG A 41 6.69 2.73 8.28
N SER A 42 5.52 2.26 7.85
CA SER A 42 5.09 2.13 6.45
C SER A 42 5.19 3.45 5.70
N ALA A 43 4.82 4.55 6.34
CA ALA A 43 4.95 5.88 5.75
C ALA A 43 6.41 6.24 5.40
N ARG A 44 7.40 5.87 6.22
CA ARG A 44 8.83 6.13 5.92
C ARG A 44 9.36 5.23 4.81
N VAL A 45 8.93 3.96 4.78
CA VAL A 45 9.34 3.03 3.72
C VAL A 45 8.70 3.41 2.39
N ALA A 46 7.41 3.75 2.39
CA ALA A 46 6.70 4.26 1.22
C ALA A 46 7.35 5.56 0.71
N PHE A 47 7.69 6.48 1.62
CA PHE A 47 8.42 7.70 1.24
C PHE A 47 9.80 7.40 0.66
N GLY A 48 10.56 6.47 1.27
CA GLY A 48 11.87 6.06 0.77
C GLY A 48 11.80 5.39 -0.61
N PHE A 49 10.83 4.50 -0.81
CA PHE A 49 10.54 3.89 -2.11
C PHE A 49 10.16 4.95 -3.14
N ALA A 50 9.35 5.91 -2.74
CA ALA A 50 8.97 7.01 -3.60
C ALA A 50 10.23 7.79 -4.03
N VAL A 51 11.05 8.28 -3.09
CA VAL A 51 12.29 9.00 -3.43
C VAL A 51 13.20 8.17 -4.34
N TYR A 52 13.34 6.86 -4.07
CA TYR A 52 14.10 5.96 -4.92
C TYR A 52 13.54 5.90 -6.36
N ALA A 53 12.23 5.71 -6.51
CA ALA A 53 11.57 5.64 -7.81
C ALA A 53 11.71 6.96 -8.59
N LEU A 54 11.63 8.10 -7.90
CA LEU A 54 11.84 9.42 -8.50
C LEU A 54 13.28 9.55 -9.04
N VAL A 55 14.28 9.26 -8.20
CA VAL A 55 15.69 9.32 -8.61
C VAL A 55 15.97 8.37 -9.77
N LEU A 56 15.46 7.13 -9.70
CA LEU A 56 15.65 6.14 -10.75
C LEU A 56 14.98 6.58 -12.06
N GLY A 57 13.76 7.11 -12.00
CA GLY A 57 13.04 7.67 -13.15
C GLY A 57 13.82 8.81 -13.81
N THR A 58 14.26 9.78 -13.02
CA THR A 58 15.07 10.91 -13.52
C THR A 58 16.37 10.45 -14.18
N VAL A 59 17.06 9.45 -13.63
CA VAL A 59 18.27 8.89 -14.26
C VAL A 59 17.94 8.23 -15.60
N LEU A 60 16.86 7.45 -15.69
CA LEU A 60 16.42 6.85 -16.95
C LEU A 60 16.09 7.92 -18.00
N VAL A 61 15.42 8.99 -17.58
CA VAL A 61 15.07 10.13 -18.44
C VAL A 61 16.33 10.87 -18.91
N LEU A 62 17.33 11.06 -18.06
CA LEU A 62 18.60 11.65 -18.48
C LEU A 62 19.31 10.79 -19.53
N VAL A 63 19.38 9.48 -19.31
CA VAL A 63 20.02 8.55 -20.26
C VAL A 63 19.27 8.53 -21.59
N GLY A 64 17.94 8.43 -21.57
CA GLY A 64 17.12 8.47 -22.77
C GLY A 64 17.25 9.80 -23.50
N ALA A 65 17.31 10.93 -22.80
CA ALA A 65 17.43 12.23 -23.41
C ALA A 65 18.77 12.36 -24.16
N ILE A 66 19.87 11.88 -23.57
CA ILE A 66 21.18 11.87 -24.23
C ILE A 66 21.13 11.02 -25.53
N ASP A 67 20.51 9.84 -25.48
CA ASP A 67 20.39 8.95 -26.65
C ASP A 67 19.48 9.55 -27.75
N PHE A 68 18.34 10.12 -27.39
CA PHE A 68 17.39 10.70 -28.35
C PHE A 68 17.87 12.01 -28.98
N ILE A 69 18.60 12.86 -28.23
CA ILE A 69 19.25 14.05 -28.81
C ILE A 69 20.25 13.65 -29.90
N GLY A 70 21.00 12.57 -29.68
CA GLY A 70 21.94 12.03 -30.68
C GLY A 70 21.25 11.50 -31.95
N LYS A 71 19.98 11.09 -31.85
CA LYS A 71 19.20 10.54 -32.97
C LYS A 71 18.28 11.56 -33.66
N GLY A 72 18.18 12.79 -33.13
CA GLY A 72 17.31 13.85 -33.68
C GLY A 72 15.80 13.64 -33.44
N GLU A 73 15.44 12.68 -32.57
CA GLU A 73 14.06 12.25 -32.31
C GLU A 73 13.40 13.13 -31.23
N LEU A 74 13.11 14.38 -31.58
CA LEU A 74 12.55 15.39 -30.66
C LEU A 74 11.16 15.02 -30.12
N LEU A 75 10.37 14.26 -30.88
CA LEU A 75 9.01 13.87 -30.50
C LEU A 75 9.03 12.87 -29.32
N TRP A 76 9.90 11.86 -29.40
CA TRP A 76 10.12 10.90 -28.31
C TRP A 76 10.72 11.56 -27.07
N LEU A 77 11.63 12.51 -27.27
CA LEU A 77 12.20 13.31 -26.18
C LEU A 77 11.13 14.14 -25.47
N GLY A 78 10.25 14.78 -26.23
CA GLY A 78 9.10 15.53 -25.68
C GLY A 78 8.13 14.63 -24.92
N LEU A 79 7.78 13.46 -25.46
CA LEU A 79 6.91 12.49 -24.78
C LEU A 79 7.54 12.01 -23.46
N MET A 80 8.85 11.72 -23.46
CA MET A 80 9.55 11.26 -22.27
C MET A 80 9.61 12.35 -21.19
N ALA A 81 9.86 13.60 -21.58
CA ALA A 81 9.80 14.74 -20.65
C ALA A 81 8.40 14.93 -20.06
N LEU A 82 7.35 14.69 -20.85
CA LEU A 82 5.96 14.79 -20.40
C LEU A 82 5.61 13.71 -19.36
N ILE A 83 6.10 12.47 -19.57
CA ILE A 83 5.97 11.37 -18.61
C ILE A 83 6.72 11.71 -17.30
N GLU A 84 7.94 12.21 -17.38
CA GLU A 84 8.71 12.63 -16.20
C GLU A 84 8.00 13.73 -15.42
N ALA A 85 7.45 14.74 -16.12
CA ALA A 85 6.70 15.82 -15.48
C ALA A 85 5.45 15.30 -14.74
N ALA A 86 4.74 14.33 -15.32
CA ALA A 86 3.61 13.67 -14.66
C ALA A 86 4.06 12.90 -13.40
N PHE A 87 5.21 12.22 -13.47
CA PHE A 87 5.82 11.56 -12.31
C PHE A 87 6.14 12.55 -11.19
N ILE A 88 6.85 13.64 -11.50
CA ILE A 88 7.19 14.69 -10.53
C ILE A 88 5.93 15.30 -9.91
N TYR A 89 4.89 15.54 -10.72
CA TYR A 89 3.62 16.08 -10.24
C TYR A 89 2.92 15.14 -9.25
N GLY A 90 2.86 13.84 -9.55
CA GLY A 90 2.33 12.83 -8.63
C GLY A 90 3.09 12.82 -7.30
N PHE A 91 4.42 12.98 -7.36
CA PHE A 91 5.27 13.08 -6.18
C PHE A 91 4.99 14.30 -5.31
N ILE A 92 4.83 15.49 -5.92
CA ILE A 92 4.46 16.71 -5.21
C ILE A 92 3.11 16.51 -4.51
N GLN A 93 2.15 15.89 -5.20
CA GLN A 93 0.82 15.66 -4.64
C GLN A 93 0.86 14.70 -3.44
N LEU A 94 1.64 13.61 -3.53
CA LEU A 94 1.88 12.69 -2.42
C LEU A 94 2.57 13.39 -1.23
N ALA A 95 3.56 14.23 -1.50
CA ALA A 95 4.25 15.00 -0.46
C ALA A 95 3.30 15.98 0.25
N HIS A 96 2.41 16.64 -0.51
CA HIS A 96 1.37 17.52 0.05
C HIS A 96 0.39 16.74 0.93
N GLN A 97 -0.08 15.58 0.48
CA GLN A 97 -0.97 14.71 1.27
C GLN A 97 -0.29 14.23 2.57
N ALA A 98 0.99 13.85 2.50
CA ALA A 98 1.76 13.42 3.66
C ALA A 98 2.04 14.55 4.67
N ARG A 99 2.02 15.82 4.23
CA ARG A 99 2.20 16.99 5.10
C ARG A 99 0.91 17.36 5.82
N ASN A 100 -0.23 17.31 5.13
CA ASN A 100 -1.54 17.62 5.72
C ASN A 100 -1.99 16.59 6.77
N ARG A 101 -1.50 15.34 6.72
CA ARG A 101 -1.77 14.32 7.75
C ARG A 101 -1.02 14.55 9.08
N ARG A 102 -0.08 15.50 9.13
CA ARG A 102 0.75 15.78 10.33
C ARG A 102 0.21 16.93 11.20
N SER A 103 -0.89 17.57 10.81
CA SER A 103 -1.47 18.73 11.50
C SER A 103 -2.75 18.43 12.29
N THR A 104 -2.97 17.18 12.68
CA THR A 104 -4.04 16.74 13.59
C THR A 104 -3.40 15.91 14.68
#